data_AF-R7Q5R5-F1
#
_entry.id   AF-R7Q5R5-F1
#
_cell.length_a   1.000
_cell.length_b   1.000
_cell.length_c   1.000
_cell.angle_alpha   90.00
_cell.angle_beta   90.00
_cell.angle_gamma   90.00
#
_symmetry.space_group_name_H-M   'P 1'
#
loop_
_entity.id
_entity.type
_entity.pdbx_description
1 polymer ?
#
loop_
_entity_poly.entity_id
_entity_poly.type
_entity_poly.pdbx_seq_one_letter_code
_entity_poly.pdbx_strand_id
1 'polypeptide(L)'
;MSTPFQKKSPETPSPHPPIPAPHPRPPTPPPPPSLPTSRRHHPSPPPSPPPTAPTPFPLNFLVRTPLVWRGTASLRPPLASPAMAVDLTPAFHVALYLVFLESLLFFAVIMQTKSVEPGTHSGVARYFGLVFLFQALASLFLALGEQLYKGYFSLYFSVMAAICIVIAVCFCVPAATAVAVPEPNNQCLQATVFIASVLAILLTTFAVSGHLLAAPDIPYLNLFLRRELLGAIGGAFLVLAAASTIRMLRQLKGGKGAFILLAGLALITAFGILWTRLEPLCKQTGAGEPWPPACPMPATFDHNFMIAVLIMIANVLAAEGILRLMAAGSGVVGYVEIIPV
;
A
#
# COMPACT_ATOMS: atom_id res chain seq x y z
N MET A 1 67.63 1.71 2.64
CA MET A 1 66.31 1.22 3.09
C MET A 1 65.34 1.52 1.97
N SER A 2 65.05 0.49 1.18
CA SER A 2 64.46 0.59 -0.15
C SER A 2 63.71 -0.70 -0.39
N THR A 3 62.39 -0.65 -0.42
CA THR A 3 61.53 -1.69 -0.98
C THR A 3 60.72 -1.07 -2.12
N PRO A 4 60.72 -1.69 -3.32
CA PRO A 4 60.10 -1.12 -4.50
C PRO A 4 58.64 -1.58 -4.67
N PHE A 5 57.87 -0.71 -5.33
CA PHE A 5 56.57 -0.96 -5.93
C PHE A 5 56.60 -2.21 -6.83
N GLN A 6 55.78 -3.22 -6.53
CA GLN A 6 55.45 -4.27 -7.50
C GLN A 6 54.35 -3.77 -8.45
N LYS A 7 54.76 -3.49 -9.68
CA LYS A 7 53.88 -3.24 -10.83
C LYS A 7 53.44 -4.61 -11.37
N LYS A 8 52.16 -4.95 -11.22
CA LYS A 8 51.56 -6.18 -11.78
C LYS A 8 51.42 -5.98 -13.30
N SER A 9 52.09 -6.81 -14.09
CA SER A 9 51.96 -6.81 -15.56
C SER A 9 50.52 -7.15 -15.99
N PRO A 10 50.01 -6.55 -17.07
CA PRO A 10 48.74 -6.95 -17.66
C PRO A 10 48.90 -8.30 -18.38
N GLU A 11 48.09 -9.27 -17.98
CA GLU A 11 47.90 -10.52 -18.72
C GLU A 11 47.27 -10.21 -20.08
N THR A 12 47.94 -10.66 -21.14
CA THR A 12 47.47 -10.65 -22.51
C THR A 12 46.23 -11.56 -22.62
N PRO A 13 45.07 -11.08 -23.13
CA PRO A 13 43.93 -11.96 -23.36
C PRO A 13 44.21 -12.89 -24.54
N SER A 14 44.11 -14.20 -24.30
CA SER A 14 44.09 -15.22 -25.37
C SER A 14 42.92 -14.97 -26.33
N PRO A 15 43.11 -15.17 -27.64
CA PRO A 15 42.05 -14.95 -28.62
C PRO A 15 40.96 -16.02 -28.48
N HIS A 16 39.72 -15.58 -28.29
CA HIS A 16 38.54 -16.42 -28.40
C HIS A 16 38.39 -16.96 -29.83
N PRO A 17 37.95 -18.22 -30.02
CA PRO A 17 37.58 -18.73 -31.33
C PRO A 17 36.38 -17.95 -31.91
N PRO A 18 36.29 -17.81 -33.24
CA PRO A 18 35.23 -17.03 -33.88
C PRO A 18 33.84 -17.61 -33.60
N ILE A 19 32.90 -16.70 -33.30
CA ILE A 19 31.47 -17.00 -33.14
C ILE A 19 30.93 -17.48 -34.50
N PRO A 20 30.20 -18.61 -34.56
CA PRO A 20 29.53 -19.06 -35.79
C PRO A 20 28.48 -18.04 -36.24
N ALA A 21 28.46 -17.73 -37.53
CA ALA A 21 27.46 -16.84 -38.11
C ALA A 21 26.03 -17.36 -37.86
N PRO A 22 25.07 -16.49 -37.51
CA PRO A 22 23.69 -16.92 -37.30
C PRO A 22 23.08 -17.42 -38.61
N HIS A 23 22.44 -18.59 -38.55
CA HIS A 23 21.69 -19.16 -39.66
C HIS A 23 20.63 -18.16 -40.17
N PRO A 24 20.46 -18.02 -41.50
CA PRO A 24 19.40 -17.18 -42.07
C PRO A 24 18.03 -17.72 -41.64
N ARG A 25 17.16 -16.82 -41.14
CA ARG A 25 15.78 -17.17 -40.79
C ARG A 25 15.04 -17.66 -42.04
N PRO A 26 14.23 -18.73 -41.93
CA PRO A 26 13.30 -19.08 -43.00
C PRO A 26 12.29 -17.95 -43.22
N PRO A 27 11.86 -17.72 -44.48
CA PRO A 27 10.91 -16.68 -44.80
C PRO A 27 9.57 -16.93 -44.08
N THR A 28 9.04 -15.86 -43.48
CA THR A 28 7.71 -15.86 -42.86
C THR A 28 6.63 -16.15 -43.92
N PRO A 29 5.68 -17.07 -43.64
CA PRO A 29 4.56 -17.30 -44.53
C PRO A 29 3.67 -16.05 -44.61
N PRO A 30 3.03 -15.81 -45.78
CA PRO A 30 2.13 -14.67 -45.94
C PRO A 30 0.90 -14.80 -45.02
N PRO A 31 0.33 -13.67 -44.57
CA PRO A 31 -0.85 -13.68 -43.73
C PRO A 31 -2.04 -14.32 -44.46
N PRO A 32 -2.91 -15.05 -43.73
CA PRO A 32 -4.10 -15.66 -44.32
C PRO A 32 -5.09 -14.58 -44.81
N PRO A 33 -5.86 -14.86 -45.87
CA PRO A 33 -6.83 -13.92 -46.42
C PRO A 33 -7.94 -13.59 -45.42
N SER A 34 -8.23 -12.30 -45.28
CA SER A 34 -9.32 -11.78 -44.46
C SER A 34 -10.68 -12.28 -44.95
N LEU A 35 -11.41 -12.97 -44.07
CA LEU A 35 -12.81 -13.37 -44.30
C LEU A 35 -13.73 -12.14 -44.42
N PRO A 36 -14.76 -12.20 -45.28
CA PRO A 36 -15.67 -11.09 -45.50
C PRO A 36 -16.56 -10.85 -44.27
N THR A 37 -16.59 -9.60 -43.82
CA THR A 37 -17.49 -9.07 -42.80
C THR A 37 -18.95 -9.29 -43.19
N SER A 38 -19.63 -10.20 -42.48
CA SER A 38 -21.08 -10.38 -42.54
C SER A 38 -21.78 -9.15 -41.97
N ARG A 39 -22.47 -8.43 -42.85
CA ARG A 39 -23.24 -7.21 -42.57
C ARG A 39 -24.51 -7.58 -41.81
N ARG A 40 -24.49 -7.59 -40.47
CA ARG A 40 -25.72 -7.66 -39.66
C ARG A 40 -26.46 -6.33 -39.77
N HIS A 41 -27.67 -6.38 -40.33
CA HIS A 41 -28.66 -5.32 -40.22
C HIS A 41 -29.07 -5.15 -38.74
N HIS A 42 -28.74 -4.01 -38.14
CA HIS A 42 -29.35 -3.56 -36.90
C HIS A 42 -30.65 -2.80 -37.22
N PRO A 43 -31.78 -3.08 -36.54
CA PRO A 43 -32.97 -2.25 -36.62
C PRO A 43 -32.73 -0.90 -35.94
N SER A 44 -33.22 0.17 -36.57
CA SER A 44 -33.12 1.55 -36.11
C SER A 44 -33.79 1.76 -34.74
N PRO A 45 -33.21 2.56 -33.83
CA PRO A 45 -33.88 2.96 -32.59
C PRO A 45 -35.03 3.94 -32.87
N PRO A 46 -36.09 3.93 -32.03
CA PRO A 46 -37.19 4.89 -32.14
C PRO A 46 -36.74 6.33 -31.79
N PRO A 47 -37.47 7.35 -32.29
CA PRO A 47 -37.10 8.76 -32.14
C PRO A 47 -37.17 9.23 -30.68
N SER A 48 -36.21 10.08 -30.33
CA SER A 48 -36.07 10.72 -29.02
C SER A 48 -37.20 11.74 -28.76
N PRO A 49 -37.71 11.86 -27.51
CA PRO A 49 -38.63 12.93 -27.15
C PRO A 49 -37.92 14.32 -27.15
N PRO A 50 -38.69 15.41 -27.33
CA PRO A 50 -38.15 16.76 -27.50
C PRO A 50 -37.49 17.31 -26.21
N PRO A 51 -36.55 18.27 -26.35
CA PRO A 51 -35.78 18.80 -25.24
C PRO A 51 -36.65 19.59 -24.27
N THR A 52 -36.63 19.21 -23.00
CA THR A 52 -37.23 19.98 -21.91
C THR A 52 -36.31 21.15 -21.57
N ALA A 53 -36.90 22.35 -21.48
CA ALA A 53 -36.21 23.61 -21.22
C ALA A 53 -35.38 23.58 -19.91
N PRO A 54 -34.27 24.33 -19.84
CA PRO A 54 -33.42 24.37 -18.65
C PRO A 54 -34.14 25.09 -17.50
N THR A 55 -34.28 24.40 -16.37
CA THR A 55 -34.65 25.04 -15.10
C THR A 55 -33.49 25.92 -14.62
N PRO A 56 -33.76 27.15 -14.15
CA PRO A 56 -32.72 28.06 -13.71
C PRO A 56 -32.17 27.63 -12.35
N PHE A 57 -30.84 27.42 -12.30
CA PHE A 57 -30.06 27.45 -11.06
C PHE A 57 -30.25 28.81 -10.36
N PRO A 58 -30.54 28.87 -9.05
CA PRO A 58 -30.25 30.07 -8.29
C PRO A 58 -28.76 30.05 -7.92
N LEU A 59 -27.99 30.79 -8.72
CA LEU A 59 -26.73 31.41 -8.31
C LEU A 59 -27.01 32.30 -7.08
N ASN A 60 -26.67 31.80 -5.89
CA ASN A 60 -26.45 32.64 -4.71
C ASN A 60 -25.26 32.06 -3.92
N PHE A 61 -24.09 32.12 -4.56
CA PHE A 61 -22.80 32.15 -3.87
C PHE A 61 -22.37 33.62 -3.85
N LEU A 62 -22.71 34.33 -2.78
CA LEU A 62 -22.04 35.57 -2.42
C LEU A 62 -22.17 35.81 -0.92
N VAL A 63 -21.04 35.57 -0.25
CA VAL A 63 -20.48 36.40 0.81
C VAL A 63 -21.44 36.82 1.91
N ARG A 64 -21.39 36.13 3.04
CA ARG A 64 -21.54 36.73 4.38
C ARG A 64 -20.98 35.78 5.44
N THR A 65 -19.67 35.83 5.63
CA THR A 65 -19.11 35.77 6.98
C THR A 65 -19.61 36.97 7.76
N PRO A 66 -20.08 36.81 9.00
CA PRO A 66 -19.91 37.85 9.99
C PRO A 66 -18.91 37.34 11.03
N LEU A 67 -17.68 37.83 10.89
CA LEU A 67 -16.79 38.03 12.02
C LEU A 67 -17.51 39.00 12.96
N VAL A 68 -18.17 38.49 14.00
CA VAL A 68 -18.67 39.32 15.10
C VAL A 68 -17.72 39.12 16.27
N TRP A 69 -16.70 39.98 16.31
CA TRP A 69 -15.98 40.30 17.53
C TRP A 69 -16.86 41.30 18.30
N ARG A 70 -17.59 40.84 19.31
CA ARG A 70 -18.20 41.72 20.33
C ARG A 70 -17.75 41.24 21.70
N GLY A 71 -16.69 41.88 22.18
CA GLY A 71 -16.38 41.88 23.60
C GLY A 71 -17.35 42.82 24.33
N THR A 72 -18.13 42.27 25.24
CA THR A 72 -18.53 42.93 26.48
C THR A 72 -18.79 41.86 27.54
N ALA A 73 -17.93 41.90 28.55
CA ALA A 73 -17.96 41.25 29.85
C ALA A 73 -19.27 40.55 30.29
N SER A 74 -19.15 39.24 30.54
CA SER A 74 -19.80 38.59 31.68
C SER A 74 -18.81 37.59 32.25
N LEU A 75 -18.27 37.91 33.43
CA LEU A 75 -17.43 37.02 34.23
C LEU A 75 -18.27 35.84 34.71
N ARG A 76 -18.34 34.79 33.88
CA ARG A 76 -18.46 33.41 34.37
C ARG A 76 -17.26 32.66 33.83
N PRO A 77 -16.55 31.86 34.64
CA PRO A 77 -15.57 30.94 34.10
C PRO A 77 -16.27 30.10 33.03
N PRO A 78 -15.71 29.96 31.82
CA PRO A 78 -16.30 29.07 30.84
C PRO A 78 -16.37 27.70 31.51
N LEU A 79 -17.59 27.15 31.65
CA LEU A 79 -17.74 25.71 31.83
C LEU A 79 -16.82 25.09 30.80
N ALA A 80 -15.89 24.26 31.27
CA ALA A 80 -14.95 23.55 30.44
C ALA A 80 -15.69 23.07 29.20
N SER A 81 -15.22 23.54 28.03
CA SER A 81 -15.57 22.94 26.74
C SER A 81 -15.64 21.43 26.95
N PRO A 82 -16.72 20.73 26.57
CA PRO A 82 -16.70 19.28 26.59
C PRO A 82 -15.46 18.90 25.78
N ALA A 83 -14.53 18.19 26.43
CA ALA A 83 -13.32 17.72 25.80
C ALA A 83 -13.80 16.91 24.59
N MET A 84 -13.67 17.47 23.38
CA MET A 84 -14.01 16.74 22.17
C MET A 84 -13.17 15.46 22.18
N ALA A 85 -13.83 14.33 22.02
CA ALA A 85 -13.19 13.05 21.74
C ALA A 85 -12.14 13.26 20.63
N VAL A 86 -10.86 13.14 20.98
CA VAL A 86 -9.74 13.49 20.11
C VAL A 86 -9.60 12.51 18.93
N ASP A 87 -10.21 11.33 19.01
CA ASP A 87 -10.22 10.35 17.91
C ASP A 87 -11.04 10.79 16.66
N LEU A 88 -11.65 11.99 16.68
CA LEU A 88 -12.30 12.67 15.54
C LEU A 88 -11.50 13.89 15.03
N THR A 89 -10.22 14.04 15.40
CA THR A 89 -9.49 15.28 15.10
C THR A 89 -9.14 15.46 13.61
N PRO A 90 -8.96 16.72 13.18
CA PRO A 90 -8.28 17.01 11.92
C PRO A 90 -6.85 16.45 11.83
N ALA A 91 -6.21 16.07 12.94
CA ALA A 91 -4.84 15.54 12.93
C ALA A 91 -4.78 14.15 12.28
N PHE A 92 -5.75 13.27 12.58
CA PHE A 92 -5.85 11.97 11.90
C PHE A 92 -6.04 12.13 10.39
N HIS A 93 -6.91 13.05 9.96
CA HIS A 93 -7.12 13.34 8.54
C HIS A 93 -5.85 13.83 7.84
N VAL A 94 -5.11 14.75 8.47
CA VAL A 94 -3.82 15.21 7.96
C VAL A 94 -2.84 14.04 7.86
N ALA A 95 -2.80 13.15 8.86
CA ALA A 95 -1.95 11.97 8.81
C ALA A 95 -2.33 11.02 7.67
N LEU A 96 -3.62 10.82 7.36
CA LEU A 96 -4.04 10.04 6.20
C LEU A 96 -3.58 10.65 4.87
N TYR A 97 -3.63 11.98 4.73
CA TYR A 97 -3.05 12.65 3.56
C TYR A 97 -1.54 12.49 3.46
N LEU A 98 -0.83 12.53 4.59
CA LEU A 98 0.62 12.27 4.62
C LEU A 98 0.93 10.84 4.20
N VAL A 99 0.19 9.84 4.70
CA VAL A 99 0.32 8.44 4.26
C VAL A 99 0.03 8.30 2.77
N PHE A 100 -0.99 9.01 2.24
CA PHE A 100 -1.26 9.05 0.80
C PHE A 100 -0.07 9.59 0.00
N LEU A 101 0.44 10.77 0.35
CA LEU A 101 1.55 11.42 -0.37
C LEU A 101 2.83 10.58 -0.29
N GLU A 102 3.14 10.05 0.88
CA GLU A 102 4.30 9.19 1.11
C GLU A 102 4.20 7.89 0.28
N SER A 103 3.07 7.19 0.35
CA SER A 103 2.87 5.94 -0.40
C SER A 103 2.92 6.19 -1.91
N LEU A 104 2.37 7.31 -2.38
CA LEU A 104 2.42 7.71 -3.79
C LEU A 104 3.86 8.02 -4.24
N LEU A 105 4.65 8.68 -3.38
CA LEU A 105 6.07 8.95 -3.64
C LEU A 105 6.86 7.65 -3.75
N PHE A 106 6.67 6.71 -2.82
CA PHE A 106 7.34 5.41 -2.87
C PHE A 106 6.94 4.60 -4.10
N PHE A 107 5.66 4.60 -4.48
CA PHE A 107 5.21 4.04 -5.74
C PHE A 107 5.98 4.65 -6.94
N ALA A 108 6.05 5.98 -7.01
CA ALA A 108 6.73 6.68 -8.10
C ALA A 108 8.22 6.30 -8.16
N VAL A 109 8.94 6.32 -7.03
CA VAL A 109 10.37 5.99 -6.97
C VAL A 109 10.62 4.53 -7.35
N ILE A 110 9.81 3.59 -6.86
CA ILE A 110 9.94 2.16 -7.19
C ILE A 110 9.68 1.93 -8.69
N MET A 111 8.64 2.54 -9.25
CA MET A 111 8.31 2.41 -10.67
C MET A 111 9.32 3.11 -11.57
N GLN A 112 9.89 4.24 -11.15
CA GLN A 112 10.97 4.90 -11.85
C GLN A 112 12.22 4.01 -11.86
N THR A 113 12.61 3.44 -10.73
CA THR A 113 13.76 2.53 -10.62
C THR A 113 13.58 1.30 -11.52
N LYS A 114 12.36 0.77 -11.59
CA LYS A 114 11.99 -0.29 -12.55
C LYS A 114 12.19 0.14 -14.00
N SER A 115 11.85 1.38 -14.36
CA SER A 115 11.97 1.86 -15.75
C SER A 115 13.43 1.98 -16.23
N VAL A 116 14.36 2.20 -15.30
CA VAL A 116 15.80 2.28 -15.59
C VAL A 116 16.38 0.89 -15.86
N GLU A 117 15.97 -0.13 -15.10
CA GLU A 117 16.43 -1.52 -15.26
C GLU A 117 15.26 -2.52 -15.31
N PRO A 118 14.49 -2.54 -16.41
CA PRO A 118 13.23 -3.27 -16.50
C PRO A 118 13.39 -4.79 -16.45
N GLY A 119 14.55 -5.33 -16.84
CA GLY A 119 14.83 -6.76 -16.80
C GLY A 119 15.16 -7.30 -15.40
N THR A 120 15.71 -6.46 -14.53
CA THR A 120 16.28 -6.90 -13.25
C THR A 120 15.30 -6.77 -12.08
N HIS A 121 14.47 -5.71 -12.09
CA HIS A 121 13.61 -5.37 -10.94
C HIS A 121 12.14 -5.73 -11.13
N SER A 122 11.80 -6.40 -12.23
CA SER A 122 10.41 -6.45 -12.73
C SER A 122 9.40 -7.06 -11.76
N GLY A 123 9.79 -8.08 -10.99
CA GLY A 123 8.92 -8.76 -10.02
C GLY A 123 8.66 -7.90 -8.79
N VAL A 124 9.71 -7.65 -7.99
CA VAL A 124 9.64 -6.89 -6.73
C VAL A 124 9.05 -5.50 -6.96
N ALA A 125 9.55 -4.76 -7.96
CA ALA A 125 9.10 -3.39 -8.19
C ALA A 125 7.64 -3.31 -8.66
N ARG A 126 7.17 -4.27 -9.47
CA ARG A 126 5.77 -4.28 -9.93
C ARG A 126 4.82 -4.53 -8.77
N TYR A 127 5.07 -5.54 -7.96
CA TYR A 127 4.12 -5.92 -6.91
C TYR A 127 4.12 -4.93 -5.76
N PHE A 128 5.30 -4.55 -5.24
CA PHE A 128 5.37 -3.55 -4.17
C PHE A 128 4.97 -2.15 -4.63
N GLY A 129 5.27 -1.76 -5.88
CA GLY A 129 4.76 -0.52 -6.45
C GLY A 129 3.23 -0.49 -6.41
N LEU A 130 2.58 -1.58 -6.84
CA LEU A 130 1.11 -1.68 -6.78
C LEU A 130 0.59 -1.69 -5.34
N VAL A 131 1.25 -2.35 -4.40
CA VAL A 131 0.89 -2.28 -2.96
C VAL A 131 0.88 -0.83 -2.49
N PHE A 132 1.95 -0.07 -2.73
CA PHE A 132 2.02 1.35 -2.34
C PHE A 132 0.98 2.22 -3.06
N LEU A 133 0.72 1.99 -4.35
CA LEU A 133 -0.30 2.72 -5.09
C LEU A 133 -1.69 2.51 -4.47
N PHE A 134 -2.06 1.25 -4.21
CA PHE A 134 -3.38 0.94 -3.64
C PHE A 134 -3.49 1.35 -2.17
N GLN A 135 -2.40 1.33 -1.41
CA GLN A 135 -2.35 1.92 -0.08
C GLN A 135 -2.57 3.44 -0.14
N ALA A 136 -1.91 4.14 -1.07
CA ALA A 136 -2.10 5.57 -1.28
C ALA A 136 -3.58 5.89 -1.58
N LEU A 137 -4.17 5.20 -2.55
CA LEU A 137 -5.58 5.38 -2.92
C LEU A 137 -6.53 5.07 -1.75
N ALA A 138 -6.26 4.02 -0.97
CA ALA A 138 -7.05 3.70 0.22
C ALA A 138 -7.02 4.84 1.25
N SER A 139 -5.84 5.37 1.58
CA SER A 139 -5.70 6.49 2.51
C SER A 139 -6.38 7.76 2.01
N LEU A 140 -6.27 8.05 0.71
CA LEU A 140 -6.96 9.19 0.10
C LEU A 140 -8.49 9.04 0.18
N PHE A 141 -9.02 7.87 -0.16
CA PHE A 141 -10.47 7.63 -0.10
C PHE A 141 -11.00 7.62 1.33
N LEU A 142 -10.25 7.12 2.31
CA LEU A 142 -10.62 7.26 3.73
C LEU A 142 -10.68 8.73 4.14
N ALA A 143 -9.64 9.51 3.84
CA ALA A 143 -9.60 10.94 4.18
C ALA A 143 -10.74 11.74 3.52
N LEU A 144 -11.02 11.48 2.24
CA LEU A 144 -12.13 12.13 1.52
C LEU A 144 -13.50 11.66 2.01
N GLY A 145 -13.63 10.38 2.37
CA GLY A 145 -14.86 9.81 2.91
C GLY A 145 -15.29 10.48 4.20
N GLU A 146 -14.34 10.78 5.09
CA GLU A 146 -14.61 11.50 6.34
C GLU A 146 -14.87 13.01 6.14
N GLN A 147 -14.25 13.66 5.16
CA GLN A 147 -14.54 15.08 4.89
C GLN A 147 -15.90 15.31 4.24
N LEU A 148 -16.34 14.38 3.40
CA LEU A 148 -17.59 14.47 2.64
C LEU A 148 -18.77 13.80 3.36
N TYR A 149 -18.73 13.76 4.71
CA TYR A 149 -19.54 12.99 5.70
C TYR A 149 -21.08 12.93 5.50
N LYS A 150 -21.64 13.58 4.48
CA LYS A 150 -23.07 13.57 4.17
C LYS A 150 -23.36 12.97 2.80
N GLY A 151 -24.06 11.83 2.81
CA GLY A 151 -24.71 11.24 1.65
C GLY A 151 -23.94 10.10 0.98
N TYR A 152 -24.35 9.76 -0.24
CA TYR A 152 -23.83 8.60 -0.99
C TYR A 152 -22.33 8.67 -1.29
N PHE A 153 -21.73 9.86 -1.36
CA PHE A 153 -20.31 10.02 -1.65
C PHE A 153 -19.41 9.38 -0.58
N SER A 154 -19.70 9.58 0.70
CA SER A 154 -18.91 8.99 1.79
C SER A 154 -18.98 7.46 1.80
N LEU A 155 -20.14 6.89 1.45
CA LEU A 155 -20.30 5.45 1.23
C LEU A 155 -19.41 4.95 0.08
N TYR A 156 -19.46 5.60 -1.09
CA TYR A 156 -18.64 5.20 -2.24
C TYR A 156 -17.15 5.26 -1.94
N PHE A 157 -16.68 6.32 -1.28
CA PHE A 157 -15.27 6.43 -0.88
C PHE A 157 -14.86 5.34 0.12
N SER A 158 -15.70 5.02 1.10
CA SER A 158 -15.42 3.95 2.07
C SER A 158 -15.34 2.57 1.40
N VAL A 159 -16.23 2.29 0.44
CA VAL A 159 -16.19 1.06 -0.36
C VAL A 159 -14.94 1.02 -1.24
N MET A 160 -14.59 2.13 -1.90
CA MET A 160 -13.39 2.21 -2.73
C MET A 160 -12.11 2.05 -1.90
N ALA A 161 -12.07 2.60 -0.69
CA ALA A 161 -10.97 2.39 0.25
C ALA A 161 -10.82 0.91 0.60
N ALA A 162 -11.91 0.24 0.97
CA ALA A 162 -11.90 -1.19 1.27
C ALA A 162 -11.44 -2.04 0.08
N ILE A 163 -11.91 -1.75 -1.13
CA ILE A 163 -11.46 -2.41 -2.36
C ILE A 163 -9.96 -2.21 -2.57
N CYS A 164 -9.45 -0.98 -2.41
CA CYS A 164 -8.02 -0.70 -2.54
C CYS A 164 -7.19 -1.48 -1.52
N ILE A 165 -7.63 -1.57 -0.26
CA ILE A 165 -6.95 -2.37 0.77
C ILE A 165 -6.91 -3.84 0.38
N VAL A 166 -8.03 -4.42 -0.06
CA VAL A 166 -8.08 -5.82 -0.51
C VAL A 166 -7.15 -6.06 -1.69
N ILE A 167 -7.12 -5.15 -2.66
CA ILE A 167 -6.21 -5.26 -3.82
C ILE A 167 -4.75 -5.18 -3.36
N ALA A 168 -4.40 -4.28 -2.45
CA ALA A 168 -3.05 -4.19 -1.87
C ALA A 168 -2.65 -5.52 -1.19
N VAL A 169 -3.53 -6.10 -0.37
CA VAL A 169 -3.33 -7.42 0.26
C VAL A 169 -3.10 -8.52 -0.78
N CYS A 170 -3.89 -8.53 -1.86
CA CYS A 170 -3.71 -9.49 -2.95
C CYS A 170 -2.34 -9.36 -3.62
N PHE A 171 -1.79 -8.14 -3.77
CA PHE A 171 -0.46 -7.93 -4.31
C PHE A 171 0.68 -8.30 -3.35
N CYS A 172 0.41 -8.40 -2.05
CA CYS A 172 1.40 -8.92 -1.09
C CYS A 172 1.75 -10.40 -1.34
N VAL A 173 0.84 -11.19 -1.92
CA VAL A 173 1.08 -12.61 -2.25
C VAL A 173 2.21 -12.77 -3.29
N PRO A 174 2.10 -12.23 -4.51
CA PRO A 174 3.18 -12.34 -5.48
C PRO A 174 4.44 -11.56 -5.06
N ALA A 175 4.29 -10.49 -4.26
CA ALA A 175 5.44 -9.80 -3.66
C ALA A 175 6.22 -10.72 -2.70
N ALA A 176 5.52 -11.43 -1.80
CA ALA A 176 6.13 -12.40 -0.89
C ALA A 176 6.84 -13.53 -1.66
N THR A 177 6.21 -14.07 -2.72
CA THR A 177 6.83 -15.06 -3.59
C THR A 177 8.12 -14.54 -4.22
N ALA A 178 8.12 -13.33 -4.77
CA ALA A 178 9.30 -12.71 -5.39
C ALA A 178 10.44 -12.45 -4.38
N VAL A 179 10.10 -12.16 -3.12
CA VAL A 179 11.10 -11.99 -2.05
C VAL A 179 11.69 -13.33 -1.63
N ALA A 180 10.88 -14.36 -1.40
CA ALA A 180 11.32 -15.66 -0.89
C ALA A 180 12.04 -16.51 -1.93
N VAL A 181 11.59 -16.46 -3.19
CA VAL A 181 12.06 -17.31 -4.31
C VAL A 181 12.30 -16.44 -5.54
N PRO A 182 13.39 -15.66 -5.55
CA PRO A 182 13.71 -14.78 -6.67
C PRO A 182 14.12 -15.52 -7.96
N GLU A 183 14.45 -16.82 -7.87
CA GLU A 183 14.99 -17.57 -8.99
C GLU A 183 13.91 -17.93 -10.02
N PRO A 184 14.00 -17.46 -11.29
CA PRO A 184 12.95 -17.69 -12.30
C PRO A 184 12.80 -19.16 -12.69
N ASN A 185 13.84 -19.97 -12.48
CA ASN A 185 13.85 -21.38 -12.85
C ASN A 185 13.24 -22.29 -11.78
N ASN A 186 12.89 -21.78 -10.59
CA ASN A 186 12.34 -22.58 -9.49
C ASN A 186 10.82 -22.43 -9.37
N GLN A 187 10.12 -22.69 -10.48
CA GLN A 187 8.67 -22.46 -10.60
C GLN A 187 7.84 -23.27 -9.60
N CYS A 188 8.29 -24.49 -9.28
CA CYS A 188 7.59 -25.34 -8.30
C CYS A 188 7.61 -24.69 -6.90
N LEU A 189 8.78 -24.24 -6.44
CA LEU A 189 8.90 -23.57 -5.13
C LEU A 189 8.16 -22.23 -5.12
N GLN A 190 8.18 -21.48 -6.22
CA GLN A 190 7.39 -20.25 -6.37
C GLN A 190 5.88 -20.52 -6.22
N ALA A 191 5.36 -21.55 -6.87
CA ALA A 191 3.96 -21.96 -6.76
C ALA A 191 3.61 -22.38 -5.33
N THR A 192 4.48 -23.15 -4.66
CA THR A 192 4.27 -23.54 -3.27
C THR A 192 4.21 -22.33 -2.34
N VAL A 193 5.13 -21.37 -2.45
CA VAL A 193 5.12 -20.15 -1.63
C VAL A 193 3.90 -19.29 -1.94
N PHE A 194 3.50 -19.19 -3.21
CA PHE A 194 2.30 -18.46 -3.60
C PHE A 194 1.05 -19.06 -2.95
N ILE A 195 0.84 -20.38 -3.07
CA ILE A 195 -0.32 -21.08 -2.48
C ILE A 195 -0.28 -20.97 -0.96
N ALA A 196 0.87 -21.19 -0.33
CA ALA A 196 1.03 -21.06 1.13
C ALA A 196 0.69 -19.64 1.61
N SER A 197 1.06 -18.61 0.84
CA SER A 197 0.75 -17.22 1.16
C SER A 197 -0.74 -16.94 1.06
N VAL A 198 -1.42 -17.44 0.02
CA VAL A 198 -2.88 -17.36 -0.09
C VAL A 198 -3.56 -18.03 1.10
N LEU A 199 -3.15 -19.26 1.43
CA LEU A 199 -3.73 -19.99 2.58
C LEU A 199 -3.52 -19.27 3.90
N ALA A 200 -2.33 -18.70 4.13
CA ALA A 200 -2.04 -17.93 5.34
C ALA A 200 -2.94 -16.69 5.46
N ILE A 201 -3.12 -15.92 4.37
CA ILE A 201 -4.01 -14.76 4.36
C ILE A 201 -5.47 -15.17 4.59
N LEU A 202 -5.94 -16.25 3.96
CA LEU A 202 -7.31 -16.74 4.20
C LEU A 202 -7.49 -17.21 5.63
N LEU A 203 -6.50 -17.90 6.20
CA LEU A 203 -6.53 -18.36 7.58
C LEU A 203 -6.60 -17.19 8.56
N THR A 204 -5.80 -16.14 8.38
CA THR A 204 -5.88 -14.97 9.25
C THR A 204 -7.16 -14.16 9.03
N THR A 205 -7.65 -14.08 7.79
CA THR A 205 -8.92 -13.40 7.45
C THR A 205 -10.12 -14.07 8.11
N PHE A 206 -10.23 -15.40 8.09
CA PHE A 206 -11.45 -16.09 8.53
C PHE A 206 -11.35 -16.76 9.89
N ALA A 207 -10.17 -17.28 10.28
CA ALA A 207 -10.00 -17.97 11.56
C ALA A 207 -9.59 -17.02 12.69
N VAL A 208 -8.77 -15.99 12.39
CA VAL A 208 -8.26 -15.07 13.42
C VAL A 208 -9.19 -13.88 13.62
N SER A 209 -9.93 -13.45 12.59
CA SER A 209 -10.82 -12.27 12.67
C SER A 209 -11.92 -12.37 13.73
N GLY A 210 -12.43 -13.58 14.00
CA GLY A 210 -13.42 -13.82 15.06
C GLY A 210 -12.90 -13.53 16.47
N HIS A 211 -11.57 -13.54 16.67
CA HIS A 211 -10.92 -13.25 17.94
C HIS A 211 -10.48 -11.78 18.08
N LEU A 212 -10.59 -10.98 17.01
CA LEU A 212 -10.24 -9.57 17.05
C LEU A 212 -11.35 -8.79 17.75
N LEU A 213 -11.01 -8.12 18.86
CA LEU A 213 -11.94 -7.24 19.57
C LEU A 213 -12.07 -5.89 18.87
N ALA A 214 -10.97 -5.39 18.31
CA ALA A 214 -10.87 -4.14 17.57
C ALA A 214 -11.07 -4.33 16.06
N ALA A 215 -11.47 -3.25 15.38
CA ALA A 215 -11.54 -3.20 13.93
C ALA A 215 -11.29 -1.76 13.45
N PRO A 216 -10.64 -1.55 12.28
CA PRO A 216 -10.43 -0.22 11.73
C PRO A 216 -11.77 0.47 11.49
N ASP A 217 -11.88 1.73 11.86
CA ASP A 217 -13.11 2.48 11.64
C ASP A 217 -13.21 2.91 10.17
N ILE A 218 -13.95 2.13 9.38
CA ILE A 218 -14.24 2.44 7.98
C ILE A 218 -15.74 2.72 7.85
N PRO A 219 -16.16 3.96 7.56
CA PRO A 219 -17.58 4.33 7.55
C PRO A 219 -18.43 3.36 6.71
N TYR A 220 -19.65 3.09 7.16
CA TYR A 220 -20.64 2.22 6.48
C TYR A 220 -20.27 0.74 6.31
N LEU A 221 -19.05 0.31 6.63
CA LEU A 221 -18.71 -1.11 6.70
C LEU A 221 -19.18 -1.70 8.03
N ASN A 222 -19.79 -2.88 7.98
CA ASN A 222 -20.16 -3.62 9.19
C ASN A 222 -18.91 -4.09 9.96
N LEU A 223 -19.02 -4.20 11.28
CA LEU A 223 -17.91 -4.60 12.17
C LEU A 223 -17.25 -5.91 11.75
N PHE A 224 -18.05 -6.89 11.30
CA PHE A 224 -17.58 -8.17 10.81
C PHE A 224 -16.59 -8.01 9.64
N LEU A 225 -16.96 -7.27 8.60
CA LEU A 225 -16.12 -7.02 7.43
C LEU A 225 -14.85 -6.26 7.79
N ARG A 226 -14.94 -5.30 8.73
CA ARG A 226 -13.76 -4.56 9.20
C ARG A 226 -12.75 -5.48 9.92
N ARG A 227 -13.23 -6.46 10.69
CA ARG A 227 -12.39 -7.47 11.35
C ARG A 227 -11.75 -8.43 10.35
N GLU A 228 -12.50 -8.88 9.36
CA GLU A 228 -11.95 -9.69 8.26
C GLU A 228 -10.87 -8.93 7.50
N LEU A 229 -11.09 -7.64 7.20
CA LEU A 229 -10.11 -6.79 6.54
C LEU A 229 -8.82 -6.65 7.37
N LEU A 230 -8.95 -6.45 8.69
CA LEU A 230 -7.81 -6.39 9.59
C LEU A 230 -7.06 -7.74 9.66
N GLY A 231 -7.79 -8.86 9.67
CA GLY A 231 -7.23 -10.21 9.57
C GLY A 231 -6.47 -10.43 8.26
N ALA A 232 -6.99 -9.91 7.15
CA ALA A 232 -6.35 -9.97 5.83
C ALA A 232 -5.05 -9.15 5.79
N ILE A 233 -5.05 -7.94 6.36
CA ILE A 233 -3.84 -7.10 6.52
C ILE A 233 -2.80 -7.82 7.38
N GLY A 234 -3.21 -8.38 8.53
CA GLY A 234 -2.32 -9.16 9.40
C GLY A 234 -1.72 -10.37 8.69
N GLY A 235 -2.51 -11.06 7.86
CA GLY A 235 -2.04 -12.13 6.99
C GLY A 235 -1.01 -11.67 5.97
N ALA A 236 -1.26 -10.51 5.33
CA ALA A 236 -0.33 -9.92 4.37
C ALA A 236 1.02 -9.59 5.03
N PHE A 237 1.01 -9.04 6.24
CA PHE A 237 2.23 -8.79 7.00
C PHE A 237 2.96 -10.08 7.37
N LEU A 238 2.21 -11.11 7.80
CA LEU A 238 2.78 -12.42 8.14
C LEU A 238 3.48 -13.06 6.94
N VAL A 239 2.87 -13.07 5.76
CA VAL A 239 3.47 -13.69 4.57
C VAL A 239 4.69 -12.94 4.08
N LEU A 240 4.69 -11.60 4.14
CA LEU A 240 5.85 -10.80 3.79
C LEU A 240 6.99 -10.96 4.81
N ALA A 241 6.66 -11.07 6.10
CA ALA A 241 7.63 -11.31 7.16
C ALA A 241 8.26 -12.71 7.02
N ALA A 242 7.45 -13.73 6.76
CA ALA A 242 7.91 -15.09 6.48
C ALA A 242 8.80 -15.13 5.25
N ALA A 243 8.40 -14.48 4.15
CA ALA A 243 9.20 -14.40 2.93
C ALA A 243 10.55 -13.71 3.14
N SER A 244 10.55 -12.60 3.89
CA SER A 244 11.76 -11.88 4.26
C SER A 244 12.70 -12.75 5.10
N THR A 245 12.14 -13.50 6.06
CA THR A 245 12.86 -14.46 6.89
C THR A 245 13.46 -15.60 6.05
N ILE A 246 12.68 -16.18 5.14
CA ILE A 246 13.15 -17.22 4.21
C ILE A 246 14.33 -16.69 3.38
N ARG A 247 14.22 -15.46 2.84
CA ARG A 247 15.29 -14.86 2.04
C ARG A 247 16.58 -14.70 2.86
N MET A 248 16.46 -14.27 4.12
CA MET A 248 17.59 -14.13 5.03
C MET A 248 18.23 -15.48 5.37
N LEU A 249 17.42 -16.49 5.70
CA LEU A 249 17.88 -17.83 6.07
C LEU A 249 18.55 -18.55 4.89
N ARG A 250 18.04 -18.35 3.67
CA ARG A 250 18.64 -18.85 2.43
C ARG A 250 19.92 -18.08 2.02
N GLN A 251 20.32 -17.06 2.78
CA GLN A 251 21.49 -16.20 2.52
C GLN A 251 21.53 -15.65 1.08
N LEU A 252 20.36 -15.29 0.53
CA LEU A 252 20.26 -14.75 -0.82
C LEU A 252 20.72 -13.29 -0.85
N LYS A 253 21.17 -12.83 -2.04
CA LYS A 253 21.48 -11.41 -2.28
C LYS A 253 20.29 -10.51 -1.87
N GLY A 254 20.58 -9.36 -1.30
CA GLY A 254 19.55 -8.45 -0.77
C GLY A 254 18.98 -8.86 0.58
N GLY A 255 19.62 -9.79 1.31
CA GLY A 255 19.21 -10.15 2.69
C GLY A 255 19.14 -8.95 3.65
N LYS A 256 19.99 -7.93 3.48
CA LYS A 256 19.89 -6.67 4.23
C LYS A 256 18.59 -5.91 3.96
N GLY A 257 18.14 -5.87 2.70
CA GLY A 257 16.85 -5.27 2.33
C GLY A 257 15.67 -6.04 2.92
N ALA A 258 15.72 -7.38 2.88
CA ALA A 258 14.72 -8.23 3.54
C ALA A 258 14.68 -8.04 5.06
N PHE A 259 15.84 -7.86 5.72
CA PHE A 259 15.89 -7.56 7.14
C PHE A 259 15.22 -6.23 7.49
N ILE A 260 15.49 -5.17 6.72
CA ILE A 260 14.87 -3.86 6.95
C ILE A 260 13.35 -3.92 6.70
N LEU A 261 12.92 -4.62 5.65
CA LEU A 261 11.51 -4.88 5.39
C LEU A 261 10.86 -5.64 6.56
N LEU A 262 11.50 -6.69 7.06
CA LEU A 262 11.05 -7.45 8.23
C LEU A 262 10.96 -6.57 9.48
N ALA A 263 11.92 -5.68 9.71
CA ALA A 263 11.90 -4.75 10.83
C ALA A 263 10.71 -3.78 10.74
N GLY A 264 10.42 -3.23 9.55
CA GLY A 264 9.24 -2.40 9.32
C GLY A 264 7.93 -3.16 9.57
N LEU A 265 7.82 -4.40 9.08
CA LEU A 265 6.66 -5.27 9.30
C LEU A 265 6.49 -5.64 10.78
N ALA A 266 7.58 -5.95 11.48
CA ALA A 266 7.55 -6.25 12.91
C ALA A 266 7.11 -5.04 13.74
N LEU A 267 7.60 -3.84 13.38
CA LEU A 267 7.23 -2.59 14.03
C LEU A 267 5.72 -2.34 13.90
N ILE A 268 5.18 -2.33 12.68
CA ILE A 268 3.74 -2.09 12.47
C ILE A 268 2.88 -3.19 13.08
N THR A 269 3.34 -4.45 13.06
CA THR A 269 2.60 -5.56 13.67
C THR A 269 2.56 -5.44 15.20
N ALA A 270 3.69 -5.13 15.84
CA ALA A 270 3.75 -4.95 17.29
C ALA A 270 2.83 -3.80 17.74
N PHE A 271 2.87 -2.69 17.01
CA PHE A 271 1.98 -1.56 17.28
C PHE A 271 0.52 -1.84 16.93
N GLY A 272 0.24 -2.60 15.89
CA GLY A 272 -1.11 -3.06 15.56
C GLY A 272 -1.68 -3.95 16.68
N ILE A 273 -0.88 -4.85 17.24
CA ILE A 273 -1.27 -5.65 18.41
C ILE A 273 -1.56 -4.74 19.60
N LEU A 274 -0.69 -3.76 19.88
CA LEU A 274 -0.93 -2.79 20.95
C LEU A 274 -2.23 -2.00 20.72
N TRP A 275 -2.43 -1.49 19.50
CA TRP A 275 -3.62 -0.73 19.12
C TRP A 275 -4.90 -1.57 19.23
N THR A 276 -4.90 -2.82 18.76
CA THR A 276 -6.08 -3.71 18.88
C THR A 276 -6.43 -4.07 20.32
N ARG A 277 -5.50 -3.94 21.25
CA ARG A 277 -5.73 -4.09 22.70
C ARG A 277 -6.22 -2.80 23.35
N LEU A 278 -5.75 -1.65 22.87
CA LEU A 278 -6.11 -0.33 23.40
C LEU A 278 -7.46 0.19 22.87
N GLU A 279 -7.76 0.00 21.58
CA GLU A 279 -8.99 0.54 20.95
C GLU A 279 -10.26 0.16 21.71
N PRO A 280 -10.49 -1.11 22.12
CA PRO A 280 -11.72 -1.48 22.82
C PRO A 280 -11.84 -0.84 24.21
N LEU A 281 -10.71 -0.46 24.84
CA LEU A 281 -10.66 0.17 26.15
C LEU A 281 -10.88 1.68 26.07
N CYS A 282 -10.49 2.30 24.95
CA CYS A 282 -10.48 3.74 24.74
C CYS A 282 -11.58 4.23 23.77
N LYS A 283 -12.37 3.31 23.20
CA LYS A 283 -13.45 3.66 22.27
C LYS A 283 -14.52 4.49 22.96
N GLN A 284 -14.69 5.72 22.48
CA GLN A 284 -15.77 6.61 22.89
C GLN A 284 -16.92 6.50 21.88
N THR A 285 -18.12 6.16 22.33
CA THR A 285 -19.28 5.92 21.44
C THR A 285 -20.03 7.21 21.07
N GLY A 286 -19.74 8.34 21.73
CA GLY A 286 -20.27 9.64 21.35
C GLY A 286 -19.51 10.84 21.94
N ALA A 287 -19.61 11.99 21.27
CA ALA A 287 -18.92 13.23 21.63
C ALA A 287 -19.35 13.86 22.98
N GLY A 288 -20.37 13.31 23.64
CA GLY A 288 -20.87 13.76 24.95
C GLY A 288 -20.69 12.74 26.06
N GLU A 289 -20.12 11.58 25.79
CA GLU A 289 -19.90 10.54 26.79
C GLU A 289 -18.64 10.83 27.61
N PRO A 290 -18.60 10.51 28.92
CA PRO A 290 -17.40 10.64 29.72
C PRO A 290 -16.30 9.72 29.17
N TRP A 291 -15.04 10.15 29.31
CA TRP A 291 -13.89 9.34 28.92
C TRP A 291 -13.93 7.96 29.61
N PRO A 292 -13.70 6.84 28.89
CA PRO A 292 -13.78 5.52 29.48
C PRO A 292 -12.78 5.35 30.63
N PRO A 293 -13.23 4.97 31.85
CA PRO A 293 -12.34 4.81 33.01
C PRO A 293 -11.37 3.64 32.86
N ALA A 294 -11.66 2.71 31.94
CA ALA A 294 -10.79 1.59 31.60
C ALA A 294 -9.65 1.97 30.62
N CYS A 295 -9.71 3.15 30.00
CA CYS A 295 -8.68 3.59 29.06
C CYS A 295 -7.43 4.06 29.83
N PRO A 296 -6.25 3.46 29.59
CA PRO A 296 -5.02 3.86 30.27
C PRO A 296 -4.41 5.17 29.73
N MET A 297 -4.96 5.71 28.63
CA MET A 297 -4.49 6.92 27.97
C MET A 297 -5.34 8.15 28.35
N PRO A 298 -4.76 9.36 28.35
CA PRO A 298 -5.53 10.58 28.59
C PRO A 298 -6.46 10.88 27.41
N ALA A 299 -7.59 11.55 27.68
CA ALA A 299 -8.58 11.95 26.67
C ALA A 299 -8.02 12.83 25.53
N THR A 300 -6.84 13.43 25.74
CA THR A 300 -6.13 14.26 24.74
C THR A 300 -5.29 13.45 23.75
N PHE A 301 -5.15 12.13 23.94
CA PHE A 301 -4.31 11.29 23.11
C PHE A 301 -5.10 10.72 21.93
N ASP A 302 -4.67 11.03 20.71
CA ASP A 302 -5.29 10.55 19.47
C ASP A 302 -4.70 9.20 19.05
N HIS A 303 -5.47 8.13 19.24
CA HIS A 303 -5.02 6.77 18.94
C HIS A 303 -4.90 6.54 17.44
N ASN A 304 -5.79 7.17 16.66
CA ASN A 304 -5.87 7.05 15.21
C ASN A 304 -4.74 7.81 14.51
N PHE A 305 -4.37 8.99 15.01
CA PHE A 305 -3.19 9.72 14.57
C PHE A 305 -1.91 8.92 14.80
N MET A 306 -1.75 8.32 16.00
CA MET A 306 -0.57 7.55 16.34
C MET A 306 -0.38 6.33 15.44
N ILE A 307 -1.45 5.58 15.14
CA ILE A 307 -1.35 4.46 14.20
C ILE A 307 -0.99 4.94 12.79
N ALA A 308 -1.52 6.09 12.33
CA ALA A 308 -1.13 6.67 11.05
C ALA A 308 0.35 7.07 11.00
N VAL A 309 0.89 7.66 12.08
CA VAL A 309 2.33 7.95 12.20
C VAL A 309 3.18 6.69 12.13
N LEU A 310 2.74 5.63 12.79
CA LEU A 310 3.45 4.35 12.79
C LEU A 310 3.40 3.66 11.42
N ILE A 311 2.28 3.80 10.70
CA ILE A 311 2.18 3.38 9.30
C ILE A 311 3.21 4.13 8.44
N MET A 312 3.38 5.44 8.62
CA MET A 312 4.40 6.20 7.88
C MET A 312 5.81 5.68 8.17
N ILE A 313 6.18 5.49 9.44
CA ILE A 313 7.50 4.95 9.80
C ILE A 313 7.71 3.56 9.19
N ALA A 314 6.68 2.70 9.25
CA ALA A 314 6.74 1.37 8.66
C ALA A 314 6.85 1.41 7.13
N ASN A 315 6.18 2.36 6.47
CA ASN A 315 6.28 2.59 5.03
C ASN A 315 7.68 2.99 4.61
N VAL A 316 8.34 3.89 5.36
CA VAL A 316 9.74 4.29 5.11
C VAL A 316 10.66 3.06 5.18
N LEU A 317 10.53 2.25 6.23
CA LEU A 317 11.32 1.02 6.38
C LEU A 317 11.00 0.00 5.28
N ALA A 318 9.74 -0.17 4.92
CA ALA A 318 9.33 -1.06 3.85
C ALA A 318 9.92 -0.60 2.51
N ALA A 319 9.79 0.68 2.16
CA ALA A 319 10.32 1.27 0.94
C ALA A 319 11.85 1.12 0.87
N GLU A 320 12.56 1.44 1.96
CA GLU A 320 14.02 1.25 2.05
C GLU A 320 14.40 -0.23 1.85
N GLY A 321 13.69 -1.14 2.51
CA GLY A 321 13.91 -2.58 2.35
C GLY A 321 13.71 -3.05 0.91
N ILE A 322 12.65 -2.57 0.25
CA ILE A 322 12.33 -2.86 -1.15
C ILE A 322 13.37 -2.28 -2.10
N LEU A 323 13.78 -1.03 -1.91
CA LEU A 323 14.80 -0.39 -2.74
C LEU A 323 16.14 -1.11 -2.62
N ARG A 324 16.52 -1.60 -1.43
CA ARG A 324 17.73 -2.43 -1.26
C ARG A 324 17.59 -3.83 -1.87
N LEU A 325 16.40 -4.42 -1.82
CA LEU A 325 16.12 -5.67 -2.53
C LEU A 325 16.28 -5.50 -4.04
N MET A 326 15.81 -4.37 -4.57
CA MET A 326 15.99 -3.98 -5.97
C MET A 326 17.46 -3.72 -6.26
N ALA A 327 18.19 -2.94 -5.45
CA ALA A 327 19.62 -2.69 -5.62
C ALA A 327 20.49 -3.97 -5.62
N ALA A 328 20.01 -5.06 -4.99
CA ALA A 328 20.63 -6.38 -5.05
C ALA A 328 20.25 -7.21 -6.29
N GLY A 329 19.62 -6.58 -7.29
CA GLY A 329 19.17 -7.19 -8.53
C GLY A 329 18.00 -8.16 -8.34
N SER A 330 17.27 -8.05 -7.23
CA SER A 330 16.17 -8.95 -6.88
C SER A 330 16.54 -10.45 -6.95
N GLY A 331 17.83 -10.83 -6.86
CA GLY A 331 18.29 -12.22 -6.97
C GLY A 331 18.62 -12.71 -8.39
N VAL A 332 18.71 -11.81 -9.38
CA VAL A 332 19.20 -12.12 -10.73
C VAL A 332 20.66 -12.60 -10.66
N VAL A 333 20.92 -13.78 -11.25
CA VAL A 333 22.25 -14.39 -11.30
C VAL A 333 23.18 -13.50 -12.13
N GLY A 334 24.37 -13.20 -11.60
CA GLY A 334 25.36 -12.35 -12.27
C GLY A 334 25.15 -10.84 -12.09
N TYR A 335 24.06 -10.39 -11.45
CA TYR A 335 23.88 -8.97 -11.16
C TYR A 335 24.85 -8.50 -10.08
N VAL A 336 25.56 -7.41 -10.36
CA VAL A 336 26.46 -6.73 -9.41
C VAL A 336 25.60 -5.81 -8.56
N GLU A 337 25.54 -6.09 -7.26
CA GLU A 337 24.78 -5.28 -6.30
C GLU A 337 25.26 -3.83 -6.33
N ILE A 338 24.30 -2.90 -6.44
CA ILE A 338 24.59 -1.47 -6.34
C ILE A 338 24.84 -1.19 -4.86
N ILE A 339 26.10 -0.94 -4.49
CA ILE A 339 26.48 -0.55 -3.14
C ILE A 339 26.41 0.98 -3.08
N PRO A 340 25.40 1.57 -2.40
CA PRO A 340 25.41 3.01 -2.17
C PRO A 340 26.62 3.34 -1.29
N VAL A 341 27.49 4.22 -1.80
CA VAL A 341 28.62 4.81 -1.07
C VAL A 341 28.09 5.84 -0.10
#